data_AF-A0A2V6RND6-F1
#
_entry.id   AF-A0A2V6RND6-F1
#
_cell.length_a   1.000
_cell.length_b   1.000
_cell.length_c   1.000
_cell.angle_alpha   90.00
_cell.angle_beta   90.00
_cell.angle_gamma   90.00
#
_symmetry.space_group_name_H-M   'P 1'
#
loop_
_entity.id
_entity.type
_entity.pdbx_description
1 polymer ?
#
loop_
_entity_poly.entity_id
_entity_poly.type
_entity_poly.pdbx_seq_one_letter_code
_entity_poly.pdbx_strand_id
1 'polypeptide(L)'
;MSDFPSAIAAVRDAVCGILRIRPVRPGAHEFQVAFVGTGWCFSPRRYLATAHHVFDDGKARNPSDKFYAFVVPDNGPVAYHAPVVAVPFEDPVIDMAILEVAPPASYRLSAVPVTFARPRDGSHVLTYGFPSPTIAAASVDQDGNWLGGNLLLKAHANEGIVAAQYDFGPHYSYELNVGWHHGESGGPIFSLEPLAAFAMMQSYRNIQSPHGVVAGPHMGRAMSVMTTALTAHGAT
;
A
#
# COMPACT_ATOMS: atom_id res chain seq x y z
N MET A 1 -10.50 13.57 -19.59
CA MET A 1 -11.14 13.50 -18.27
C MET A 1 -11.84 12.17 -18.08
N SER A 2 -11.14 11.21 -17.48
CA SER A 2 -11.84 10.14 -16.74
C SER A 2 -12.50 10.80 -15.53
N ASP A 3 -13.79 10.56 -15.33
CA ASP A 3 -14.43 10.95 -14.08
C ASP A 3 -13.89 10.09 -12.92
N PHE A 4 -14.06 10.60 -11.70
CA PHE A 4 -13.52 9.97 -10.50
C PHE A 4 -14.01 8.50 -10.30
N PRO A 5 -15.29 8.17 -10.54
CA PRO A 5 -15.75 6.78 -10.50
C PRO A 5 -15.04 5.87 -11.51
N SER A 6 -14.80 6.33 -12.73
CA SER A 6 -14.08 5.56 -13.74
C SER A 6 -12.61 5.36 -13.36
N ALA A 7 -11.97 6.38 -12.78
CA ALA A 7 -10.61 6.26 -12.26
C ALA A 7 -10.51 5.23 -11.13
N ILE A 8 -11.46 5.23 -10.18
CA ILE A 8 -11.55 4.21 -9.13
C ILE A 8 -11.68 2.81 -9.72
N ALA A 9 -12.62 2.64 -10.66
CA ALA A 9 -12.85 1.34 -11.30
C ALA A 9 -11.60 0.81 -12.02
N ALA A 10 -10.80 1.71 -12.60
CA ALA A 10 -9.56 1.34 -13.29
C ALA A 10 -8.43 0.90 -12.35
N VAL A 11 -8.38 1.41 -11.10
CA VAL A 11 -7.26 1.12 -10.18
C VAL A 11 -7.59 0.12 -9.08
N ARG A 12 -8.87 -0.07 -8.74
CA ARG A 12 -9.27 -0.81 -7.53
C ARG A 12 -8.71 -2.23 -7.42
N ASP A 13 -8.60 -2.95 -8.54
CA ASP A 13 -8.16 -4.34 -8.57
C ASP A 13 -6.62 -4.48 -8.60
N ALA A 14 -5.91 -3.36 -8.69
CA ALA A 14 -4.46 -3.29 -8.59
C ALA A 14 -3.98 -3.04 -7.14
N VAL A 15 -4.88 -2.66 -6.23
CA VAL A 15 -4.53 -2.33 -4.84
C VAL A 15 -4.92 -3.47 -3.91
N CYS A 16 -4.08 -3.74 -2.92
CA CYS A 16 -4.22 -4.87 -2.01
C CYS A 16 -3.97 -4.47 -0.55
N GLY A 17 -4.58 -5.21 0.38
CA GLY A 17 -4.19 -5.18 1.79
C GLY A 17 -3.00 -6.11 2.03
N ILE A 18 -2.05 -5.69 2.87
CA ILE A 18 -0.89 -6.49 3.25
C ILE A 18 -1.14 -7.12 4.61
N LEU A 19 -1.19 -8.45 4.65
CA LEU A 19 -1.30 -9.26 5.85
C LEU A 19 0.09 -9.72 6.28
N ARG A 20 0.38 -9.63 7.58
CA ARG A 20 1.55 -10.22 8.23
C ARG A 20 1.12 -11.39 9.12
N ILE A 21 1.86 -12.48 9.04
CA ILE A 21 1.80 -13.63 9.93
C ILE A 21 3.15 -13.70 10.65
N ARG A 22 3.14 -13.55 11.98
CA ARG A 22 4.33 -13.51 12.82
C ARG A 22 4.26 -14.58 13.90
N PRO A 23 5.27 -15.45 14.06
CA PRO A 23 5.32 -16.35 15.22
C PRO A 23 5.33 -15.54 16.51
N VAL A 24 4.51 -15.93 17.51
CA VAL A 24 4.43 -15.22 18.81
C VAL A 24 5.79 -15.24 19.53
N ARG A 25 6.60 -16.26 19.27
CA ARG A 25 8.01 -16.36 19.70
C ARG A 25 8.80 -17.19 18.67
N PRO A 26 10.14 -17.07 18.62
CA PRO A 26 10.96 -17.89 17.74
C PRO A 26 10.68 -19.39 17.92
N GLY A 27 10.41 -20.09 16.82
CA GLY A 27 10.10 -21.53 16.83
C GLY A 27 8.70 -21.93 17.32
N ALA A 28 7.79 -20.98 17.55
CA ALA A 28 6.40 -21.32 17.92
C ALA A 28 5.55 -21.74 16.72
N HIS A 29 4.53 -22.55 17.02
CA HIS A 29 3.40 -22.86 16.11
C HIS A 29 2.16 -21.99 16.41
N GLU A 30 2.34 -20.92 17.19
CA GLU A 30 1.31 -19.92 17.47
C GLU A 30 1.71 -18.63 16.76
N PHE A 31 0.76 -17.99 16.08
CA PHE A 31 1.02 -16.87 15.20
C PHE A 31 0.09 -15.69 15.49
N GLN A 32 0.67 -14.50 15.53
CA GLN A 32 -0.04 -13.25 15.40
C GLN A 32 -0.33 -12.99 13.92
N VAL A 33 -1.60 -12.70 13.61
CA VAL A 33 -2.07 -12.38 12.26
C VAL A 33 -2.67 -11.00 12.27
N ALA A 34 -2.16 -10.11 11.42
CA ALA A 34 -2.66 -8.74 11.34
C ALA A 34 -2.49 -8.18 9.93
N PHE A 35 -3.45 -7.37 9.49
CA PHE A 35 -3.19 -6.46 8.38
C PHE A 35 -2.33 -5.31 8.88
N VAL A 36 -1.31 -4.97 8.10
CA VAL A 36 -0.26 -4.03 8.48
C VAL A 36 -0.16 -2.83 7.55
N GLY A 37 -0.82 -2.88 6.39
CA GLY A 37 -0.83 -1.78 5.44
C GLY A 37 -1.49 -2.12 4.12
N THR A 38 -1.20 -1.29 3.13
CA THR A 38 -1.68 -1.38 1.76
C THR A 38 -0.46 -1.54 0.83
N GLY A 39 -0.63 -2.31 -0.23
CA GLY A 39 0.31 -2.34 -1.36
C GLY A 39 -0.43 -2.28 -2.68
N TRP A 40 0.28 -2.13 -3.78
CA TRP A 40 -0.35 -2.02 -5.10
C TRP A 40 0.56 -2.50 -6.21
N CYS A 41 -0.03 -3.09 -7.23
CA CYS A 41 0.67 -3.72 -8.33
C CYS A 41 0.97 -2.70 -9.43
N PHE A 42 2.25 -2.52 -9.73
CA PHE A 42 2.74 -1.63 -10.80
C PHE A 42 3.27 -2.41 -12.02
N SER A 43 3.53 -3.71 -11.84
CA SER A 43 4.06 -4.59 -12.88
C SER A 43 3.17 -5.83 -12.96
N PRO A 44 2.56 -6.12 -14.12
CA PRO A 44 1.57 -7.16 -14.26
C PRO A 44 1.98 -8.48 -13.59
N ARG A 45 1.13 -8.94 -12.64
CA ARG A 45 1.18 -10.26 -12.00
C ARG A 45 2.36 -10.57 -11.08
N ARG A 46 3.24 -9.62 -10.75
CA ARG A 46 4.45 -9.99 -10.00
C ARG A 46 4.87 -9.01 -8.91
N TYR A 47 4.93 -7.73 -9.21
CA TYR A 47 5.54 -6.77 -8.29
C TYR A 47 4.53 -5.79 -7.71
N LEU A 48 4.63 -5.60 -6.39
CA LEU A 48 3.86 -4.63 -5.64
C LEU A 48 4.79 -3.58 -5.04
N ALA A 49 4.35 -2.33 -4.95
CA ALA A 49 4.98 -1.31 -4.12
C ALA A 49 4.19 -1.17 -2.80
N THR A 50 4.92 -0.86 -1.73
CA THR A 50 4.35 -0.56 -0.40
C THR A 50 5.36 0.26 0.42
N ALA A 51 4.94 0.76 1.59
CA ALA A 51 5.83 1.44 2.52
C ALA A 51 6.67 0.42 3.32
N HIS A 52 7.93 0.75 3.61
CA HIS A 52 8.82 -0.17 4.34
C HIS A 52 8.32 -0.41 5.77
N HIS A 53 7.79 0.63 6.43
CA HIS A 53 7.27 0.51 7.79
C HIS A 53 6.08 -0.47 7.93
N VAL A 54 5.44 -0.87 6.83
CA VAL A 54 4.39 -1.91 6.82
C VAL A 54 4.94 -3.25 7.32
N PHE A 55 6.25 -3.51 7.24
CA PHE A 55 6.81 -4.78 7.71
C PHE A 55 6.92 -4.85 9.24
N ASP A 56 7.50 -3.83 9.86
CA ASP A 56 7.76 -3.81 11.31
C ASP A 56 7.88 -2.38 11.89
N ASP A 57 6.94 -1.50 11.56
CA ASP A 57 6.86 -0.14 12.11
C ASP A 57 8.17 0.66 11.93
N GLY A 58 8.80 0.49 10.75
CA GLY A 58 10.04 1.16 10.34
C GLY A 58 11.31 0.46 10.80
N LYS A 59 11.22 -0.66 11.54
CA LYS A 59 12.36 -1.48 11.93
C LYS A 59 12.73 -2.48 10.83
N ALA A 60 13.89 -3.10 10.99
CA ALA A 60 14.32 -4.20 10.12
C ALA A 60 13.29 -5.36 10.19
N ARG A 61 12.94 -5.89 9.02
CA ARG A 61 11.97 -6.98 8.90
C ARG A 61 12.44 -8.22 9.68
N ASN A 62 11.52 -8.85 10.41
CA ASN A 62 11.78 -10.16 11.01
C ASN A 62 11.77 -11.23 9.91
N PRO A 63 12.86 -12.00 9.70
CA PRO A 63 12.91 -13.03 8.66
C PRO A 63 11.90 -14.16 8.85
N SER A 64 11.34 -14.32 10.05
CA SER A 64 10.31 -15.33 10.36
C SER A 64 8.90 -14.86 10.01
N ASP A 65 8.72 -13.58 9.68
CA ASP A 65 7.42 -13.08 9.25
C ASP A 65 7.10 -13.55 7.83
N LYS A 66 5.85 -13.95 7.62
CA LYS A 66 5.30 -14.22 6.30
C LYS A 66 4.32 -13.13 5.93
N PHE A 67 4.33 -12.72 4.67
CA PHE A 67 3.46 -11.67 4.16
C PHE A 67 2.58 -12.20 3.03
N TYR A 68 1.35 -11.69 2.97
CA TYR A 68 0.38 -12.01 1.94
C TYR A 68 -0.28 -10.72 1.44
N ALA A 69 -0.44 -10.60 0.13
CA ALA A 69 -1.23 -9.55 -0.49
C ALA A 69 -2.67 -10.05 -0.71
N PHE A 70 -3.66 -9.31 -0.24
CA PHE A 70 -5.09 -9.62 -0.40
C PHE A 70 -5.77 -8.60 -1.30
N VAL A 71 -6.47 -9.09 -2.32
CA VAL A 71 -7.30 -8.25 -3.20
C VAL A 71 -8.75 -8.68 -3.07
N VAL A 72 -9.65 -7.70 -3.06
CA VAL A 72 -11.09 -7.90 -3.03
C VAL A 72 -11.66 -7.25 -4.28
N PRO A 73 -11.71 -7.97 -5.41
CA PRO A 73 -12.14 -7.40 -6.68
C PRO A 73 -13.51 -6.76 -6.54
N ASP A 74 -13.67 -5.57 -7.09
CA ASP A 74 -14.92 -4.80 -7.06
C ASP A 74 -15.49 -4.53 -5.65
N ASN A 75 -14.67 -4.63 -4.59
CA ASN A 75 -15.15 -4.68 -3.20
C ASN A 75 -16.24 -5.75 -2.99
N GLY A 76 -16.18 -6.84 -3.75
CA GLY A 76 -17.13 -7.93 -3.74
C GLY A 76 -17.06 -8.83 -2.48
N PRO A 77 -17.72 -10.00 -2.54
CA PRO A 77 -17.75 -10.95 -1.43
C PRO A 77 -16.54 -11.88 -1.35
N VAL A 78 -15.74 -11.97 -2.41
CA VAL A 78 -14.60 -12.89 -2.51
C VAL A 78 -13.29 -12.10 -2.43
N ALA A 79 -12.37 -12.58 -1.59
CA ALA A 79 -11.01 -12.11 -1.54
C ALA A 79 -10.07 -13.17 -2.16
N TYR A 80 -9.09 -12.70 -2.92
CA TYR A 80 -7.96 -13.49 -3.39
C TYR A 80 -6.71 -13.11 -2.62
N HIS A 81 -5.78 -14.04 -2.45
CA HIS A 81 -4.50 -13.76 -1.79
C HIS A 81 -3.33 -14.29 -2.60
N ALA A 82 -2.18 -13.63 -2.45
CA ALA A 82 -0.91 -14.06 -3.02
C ALA A 82 0.17 -14.01 -1.93
N PRO A 83 0.91 -15.09 -1.66
CA PRO A 83 2.08 -15.01 -0.79
C PRO A 83 3.13 -14.08 -1.39
N VAL A 84 3.77 -13.30 -0.52
CA VAL A 84 5.00 -12.57 -0.84
C VAL A 84 6.15 -13.57 -0.81
N VAL A 85 6.83 -13.73 -1.94
CA VAL A 85 7.91 -14.71 -2.13
C VAL A 85 9.30 -14.08 -2.07
N ALA A 86 9.40 -12.77 -2.31
CA ALA A 86 10.64 -12.02 -2.14
C ALA A 86 10.39 -10.53 -1.87
N VAL A 87 11.42 -9.86 -1.35
CA VAL A 87 11.48 -8.40 -1.20
C VAL A 87 12.70 -7.91 -1.99
N PRO A 88 12.60 -7.78 -3.32
CA PRO A 88 13.74 -7.43 -4.17
C PRO A 88 14.30 -6.02 -3.93
N PHE A 89 13.52 -5.14 -3.30
CA PHE A 89 13.96 -3.81 -2.91
C PHE A 89 13.31 -3.42 -1.58
N GLU A 90 14.11 -2.92 -0.64
CA GLU A 90 13.63 -2.23 0.56
C GLU A 90 14.64 -1.15 0.94
N ASP A 91 14.13 0.04 1.29
CA ASP A 91 14.95 1.14 1.75
C ASP A 91 14.25 1.84 2.93
N PRO A 92 14.77 1.68 4.17
CA PRO A 92 14.19 2.29 5.36
C PRO A 92 14.37 3.80 5.40
N VAL A 93 15.32 4.37 4.65
CA VAL A 93 15.55 5.82 4.61
C VAL A 93 14.37 6.47 3.90
N ILE A 94 14.06 6.05 2.67
CA ILE A 94 12.92 6.61 1.91
C ILE A 94 11.56 6.04 2.33
N ASP A 95 11.59 4.99 3.16
CA ASP A 95 10.44 4.26 3.70
C ASP A 95 9.63 3.51 2.63
N MET A 96 10.31 2.83 1.72
CA MET A 96 9.64 2.18 0.59
C MET A 96 10.21 0.80 0.28
N ALA A 97 9.35 -0.08 -0.26
CA ALA A 97 9.72 -1.43 -0.64
C ALA A 97 9.00 -1.90 -1.90
N ILE A 98 9.62 -2.86 -2.59
CA ILE A 98 9.02 -3.64 -3.66
C ILE A 98 8.90 -5.08 -3.16
N LEU A 99 7.71 -5.65 -3.33
CA LEU A 99 7.40 -7.04 -3.03
C LEU A 99 7.26 -7.82 -4.31
N GLU A 100 7.78 -9.04 -4.33
CA GLU A 100 7.44 -10.06 -5.32
C GLU A 100 6.37 -10.99 -4.75
N VAL A 101 5.28 -11.18 -5.49
CA VAL A 101 4.17 -12.05 -5.10
C VAL A 101 3.96 -13.19 -6.08
N ALA A 102 3.40 -14.30 -5.59
CA ALA A 102 3.00 -15.44 -6.41
C ALA A 102 1.46 -15.60 -6.39
N PRO A 103 0.73 -14.90 -7.27
CA PRO A 103 -0.74 -14.99 -7.30
C PRO A 103 -1.21 -16.38 -7.77
N PRO A 104 -2.38 -16.85 -7.29
CA PRO A 104 -2.94 -18.13 -7.73
C PRO A 104 -3.35 -18.05 -9.20
N ALA A 105 -3.32 -19.19 -9.91
CA ALA A 105 -3.69 -19.24 -11.32
C ALA A 105 -5.12 -18.75 -11.62
N SER A 106 -6.01 -18.81 -10.63
CA SER A 106 -7.40 -18.37 -10.69
C SER A 106 -7.59 -16.86 -10.64
N TYR A 107 -6.54 -16.08 -10.35
CA TYR A 107 -6.64 -14.62 -10.23
C TYR A 107 -5.42 -13.91 -10.84
N ARG A 108 -5.66 -12.76 -11.46
CA ARG A 108 -4.61 -11.92 -12.03
C ARG A 108 -4.71 -10.54 -11.40
N LEU A 109 -3.64 -10.12 -10.75
CA LEU A 109 -3.50 -8.75 -10.26
C LEU A 109 -3.47 -7.80 -11.46
N SER A 110 -4.39 -6.84 -11.48
CA SER A 110 -4.31 -5.69 -12.37
C SER A 110 -3.09 -4.86 -11.98
N ALA A 111 -2.46 -4.20 -12.95
CA ALA A 111 -1.36 -3.28 -12.70
C ALA A 111 -1.77 -1.88 -13.10
N VAL A 112 -1.25 -0.89 -12.38
CA VAL A 112 -1.46 0.54 -12.67
C VAL A 112 -0.17 1.18 -13.15
N PRO A 113 -0.24 2.14 -14.10
CA PRO A 113 0.94 2.87 -14.57
C PRO A 113 1.60 3.66 -13.45
N VAL A 114 2.90 3.90 -13.58
CA VAL A 114 3.71 4.73 -12.68
C VAL A 114 4.25 5.92 -13.45
N THR A 115 4.17 7.10 -12.86
CA THR A 115 4.80 8.29 -13.41
C THR A 115 5.81 8.87 -12.42
N PHE A 116 6.94 9.33 -12.97
CA PHE A 116 7.94 10.09 -12.22
C PHE A 116 7.77 11.60 -12.41
N ALA A 117 6.76 12.00 -13.19
CA ALA A 117 6.42 13.41 -13.37
C ALA A 117 5.94 14.01 -12.03
N ARG A 118 6.32 15.26 -11.80
CA ARG A 118 5.91 16.01 -10.61
C ARG A 118 4.63 16.79 -10.92
N PRO A 119 3.49 16.46 -10.29
CA PRO A 119 2.30 17.29 -10.41
C PRO A 119 2.53 18.67 -9.81
N ARG A 120 1.75 19.66 -10.24
CA ARG A 120 1.76 21.00 -9.66
C ARG A 120 0.94 21.01 -8.37
N ASP A 121 1.22 21.97 -7.48
CA ASP A 121 0.30 22.28 -6.39
C ASP A 121 -1.10 22.60 -6.95
N GLY A 122 -2.13 22.14 -6.28
CA GLY A 122 -3.53 22.20 -6.72
C GLY A 122 -3.94 21.12 -7.71
N SER A 123 -3.04 20.24 -8.16
CA SER A 123 -3.42 19.13 -9.06
C SER A 123 -4.36 18.15 -8.37
N HIS A 124 -5.44 17.74 -9.04
CA HIS A 124 -6.36 16.71 -8.54
C HIS A 124 -5.66 15.36 -8.38
N VAL A 125 -6.01 14.66 -7.32
CA VAL A 125 -5.49 13.33 -7.00
C VAL A 125 -6.61 12.37 -6.63
N LEU A 126 -6.36 11.10 -6.93
CA LEU A 126 -7.09 9.97 -6.37
C LEU A 126 -6.16 9.22 -5.44
N THR A 127 -6.66 8.81 -4.29
CA THR A 127 -5.98 7.87 -3.43
C THR A 127 -6.82 6.65 -3.16
N TYR A 128 -6.17 5.51 -2.95
CA TYR A 128 -6.87 4.24 -2.76
C TYR A 128 -6.11 3.36 -1.77
N GLY A 129 -6.79 2.77 -0.79
CA GLY A 129 -6.15 1.90 0.19
C GLY A 129 -7.15 1.16 1.07
N PHE A 130 -6.64 0.45 2.07
CA PHE A 130 -7.46 -0.35 2.98
C PHE A 130 -7.36 0.21 4.41
N PRO A 131 -8.36 0.98 4.87
CA PRO A 131 -8.33 1.56 6.21
C PRO A 131 -8.71 0.50 7.26
N SER A 132 -7.83 0.32 8.24
CA SER A 132 -7.98 -0.53 9.43
C SER A 132 -8.69 -1.87 9.15
N PRO A 133 -8.24 -2.65 8.14
CA PRO A 133 -8.90 -3.91 7.83
C PRO A 133 -8.73 -4.89 8.98
N THR A 134 -9.77 -5.66 9.24
CA THR A 134 -9.80 -6.59 10.37
C THR A 134 -9.95 -8.03 9.91
N ILE A 135 -9.44 -8.94 10.72
CA ILE A 135 -9.50 -10.37 10.50
C ILE A 135 -10.04 -11.05 11.74
N ALA A 136 -11.04 -11.92 11.55
CA ALA A 136 -11.60 -12.76 12.60
C ALA A 136 -11.42 -14.24 12.23
N ALA A 137 -11.21 -15.09 13.23
CA ALA A 137 -11.01 -16.52 13.04
C ALA A 137 -9.92 -16.87 12.01
N ALA A 138 -8.79 -16.14 12.06
CA ALA A 138 -7.62 -16.45 11.24
C ALA A 138 -7.15 -17.89 11.47
N SER A 139 -6.86 -18.60 10.39
CA SER A 139 -6.35 -19.96 10.37
C SER A 139 -5.04 -19.99 9.61
N VAL A 140 -4.04 -20.58 10.25
CA VAL A 140 -2.69 -20.76 9.71
C VAL A 140 -2.22 -22.18 10.03
N ASP A 141 -1.39 -22.75 9.15
CA ASP A 141 -0.79 -24.06 9.42
C ASP A 141 0.41 -23.95 10.38
N GLN A 142 1.03 -25.09 10.68
CA GLN A 142 2.18 -25.18 11.59
C GLN A 142 3.42 -24.42 11.12
N ASP A 143 3.50 -24.15 9.81
CA ASP A 143 4.59 -23.41 9.18
C ASP A 143 4.25 -21.91 9.05
N GLY A 144 3.06 -21.48 9.46
CA GLY A 144 2.60 -20.09 9.34
C GLY A 144 2.09 -19.73 7.94
N ASN A 145 1.69 -20.71 7.13
CA ASN A 145 1.01 -20.43 5.87
C ASN A 145 -0.47 -20.14 6.11
N TRP A 146 -1.02 -19.22 5.31
CA TRP A 146 -2.42 -18.82 5.40
C TRP A 146 -3.36 -19.94 4.95
N LEU A 147 -4.35 -20.27 5.78
CA LEU A 147 -5.39 -21.27 5.46
C LEU A 147 -6.78 -20.66 5.29
N GLY A 148 -7.07 -19.52 5.92
CA GLY A 148 -8.35 -18.83 5.79
C GLY A 148 -8.75 -18.00 7.00
N GLY A 149 -9.87 -17.29 6.88
CA GLY A 149 -10.43 -16.45 7.94
C GLY A 149 -11.50 -15.50 7.41
N ASN A 150 -12.19 -14.83 8.32
CA ASN A 150 -13.23 -13.86 7.99
C ASN A 150 -12.62 -12.46 7.90
N LEU A 151 -12.69 -11.85 6.71
CA LEU A 151 -12.05 -10.58 6.42
C LEU A 151 -13.08 -9.45 6.38
N LEU A 152 -12.83 -8.36 7.11
CA LEU A 152 -13.39 -7.05 6.82
C LEU A 152 -12.31 -6.23 6.13
N LEU A 153 -12.25 -6.38 4.81
CA LEU A 153 -11.25 -5.78 3.94
C LEU A 153 -11.99 -5.02 2.83
N LYS A 154 -12.39 -3.79 3.12
CA LYS A 154 -13.03 -2.89 2.14
C LYS A 154 -12.09 -1.75 1.84
N ALA A 155 -11.86 -1.51 0.57
CA ALA A 155 -11.03 -0.41 0.14
C ALA A 155 -11.77 0.92 0.27
N HIS A 156 -10.99 1.97 0.46
CA HIS A 156 -11.41 3.34 0.59
C HIS A 156 -10.73 4.16 -0.51
N ALA A 157 -11.52 5.02 -1.16
CA ALA A 157 -11.06 5.91 -2.21
C ALA A 157 -11.32 7.35 -1.79
N ASN A 158 -10.33 8.23 -1.95
CA ASN A 158 -10.49 9.66 -1.66
C ASN A 158 -10.07 10.50 -2.86
N GLU A 159 -10.80 11.60 -3.06
CA GLU A 159 -10.43 12.66 -3.97
C GLU A 159 -9.79 13.80 -3.17
N GLY A 160 -8.79 14.45 -3.75
CA GLY A 160 -8.23 15.66 -3.18
C GLY A 160 -7.31 16.37 -4.16
N ILE A 161 -6.38 17.13 -3.61
CA ILE A 161 -5.33 17.82 -4.36
C ILE A 161 -3.96 17.61 -3.72
N VAL A 162 -2.91 17.88 -4.51
CA VAL A 162 -1.59 18.21 -3.98
C VAL A 162 -1.67 19.58 -3.31
N ALA A 163 -1.59 19.63 -1.98
CA ALA A 163 -1.67 20.86 -1.20
C ALA A 163 -0.33 21.60 -1.16
N ALA A 164 0.78 20.86 -1.07
CA ALA A 164 2.13 21.41 -1.08
C ALA A 164 3.17 20.34 -1.47
N GLN A 165 4.38 20.80 -1.77
CA GLN A 165 5.52 19.97 -2.14
C GLN A 165 6.74 20.29 -1.28
N TYR A 166 7.46 19.25 -0.87
CA TYR A 166 8.63 19.36 -0.01
C TYR A 166 9.81 18.56 -0.56
N ASP A 167 10.95 19.22 -0.69
CA ASP A 167 12.23 18.59 -1.00
C ASP A 167 13.12 18.57 0.24
N PHE A 168 13.24 17.40 0.86
CA PHE A 168 14.09 17.16 2.02
C PHE A 168 15.34 16.35 1.64
N GLY A 169 15.84 16.47 0.40
CA GLY A 169 17.04 15.77 -0.08
C GLY A 169 16.70 14.37 -0.62
N PRO A 170 17.05 13.26 0.08
CA PRO A 170 16.64 11.91 -0.34
C PRO A 170 15.11 11.69 -0.29
N HIS A 171 14.37 12.69 0.14
CA HIS A 171 12.98 12.65 0.51
C HIS A 171 12.22 13.72 -0.26
N TYR A 172 11.69 13.37 -1.43
CA TYR A 172 10.71 14.20 -2.10
C TYR A 172 9.30 13.77 -1.67
N SER A 173 8.53 14.70 -1.13
CA SER A 173 7.20 14.44 -0.58
C SER A 173 6.15 15.44 -1.06
N TYR A 174 4.91 14.98 -1.12
CA TYR A 174 3.73 15.77 -1.37
C TYR A 174 2.87 15.79 -0.12
N GLU A 175 2.34 16.96 0.23
CA GLU A 175 1.23 17.06 1.18
C GLU A 175 -0.10 17.07 0.41
N LEU A 176 -1.11 16.42 1.00
CA LEU A 176 -2.41 16.18 0.38
C LEU A 176 -3.52 16.58 1.35
N ASN A 177 -4.68 16.99 0.83
CA ASN A 177 -5.86 17.29 1.64
C ASN A 177 -6.88 16.13 1.71
N VAL A 178 -6.46 14.92 1.34
CA VAL A 178 -7.31 13.73 1.35
C VAL A 178 -7.55 13.19 2.76
N GLY A 179 -8.67 12.49 2.98
CA GLY A 179 -8.85 11.69 4.18
C GLY A 179 -7.90 10.49 4.18
N TRP A 180 -7.30 10.19 5.33
CA TRP A 180 -6.36 9.08 5.49
C TRP A 180 -6.54 8.44 6.87
N HIS A 181 -6.57 7.11 6.89
CA HIS A 181 -6.68 6.30 8.08
C HIS A 181 -5.53 5.29 8.21
N HIS A 182 -5.33 4.81 9.43
CA HIS A 182 -4.43 3.69 9.69
C HIS A 182 -4.73 2.51 8.74
N GLY A 183 -3.72 1.80 8.26
CA GLY A 183 -3.86 0.71 7.27
C GLY A 183 -3.72 1.15 5.80
N GLU A 184 -3.96 2.43 5.48
CA GLU A 184 -3.80 2.94 4.10
C GLU A 184 -2.32 3.21 3.73
N SER A 185 -1.40 3.16 4.70
CA SER A 185 0.05 3.27 4.47
C SER A 185 0.54 2.30 3.40
N GLY A 186 1.34 2.79 2.46
CA GLY A 186 1.80 2.07 1.27
C GLY A 186 0.82 2.11 0.10
N GLY A 187 -0.37 2.69 0.27
CA GLY A 187 -1.34 2.88 -0.81
C GLY A 187 -0.89 3.88 -1.88
N PRO A 188 -1.31 3.70 -3.14
CA PRO A 188 -0.94 4.60 -4.24
C PRO A 188 -1.69 5.93 -4.19
N ILE A 189 -1.03 6.96 -4.71
CA ILE A 189 -1.59 8.29 -4.98
C ILE A 189 -1.44 8.54 -6.48
N PHE A 190 -2.57 8.78 -7.14
CA PHE A 190 -2.68 8.88 -8.58
C PHE A 190 -2.89 10.32 -9.05
N SER A 191 -2.25 10.69 -10.14
CA SER A 191 -2.74 11.76 -11.01
C SER A 191 -3.92 11.23 -11.81
N LEU A 192 -4.85 12.10 -12.21
CA LEU A 192 -6.00 11.68 -13.04
C LEU A 192 -5.73 11.83 -14.55
N GLU A 193 -4.75 12.67 -14.93
CA GLU A 193 -4.44 12.96 -16.34
C GLU A 193 -2.92 13.04 -16.59
N PRO A 194 -2.31 11.97 -17.11
CA PRO A 194 -2.85 10.62 -17.24
C PRO A 194 -3.07 9.94 -15.88
N LEU A 195 -3.90 8.89 -15.85
CA LEU A 195 -4.08 8.04 -14.68
C LEU A 195 -2.82 7.23 -14.40
N ALA A 196 -2.02 7.67 -13.43
CA ALA A 196 -0.76 7.04 -13.06
C ALA A 196 -0.39 7.34 -11.60
N ALA A 197 0.21 6.37 -10.92
CA ALA A 197 0.72 6.56 -9.57
C ALA A 197 1.98 7.43 -9.61
N PHE A 198 1.97 8.56 -8.91
CA PHE A 198 3.13 9.47 -8.81
C PHE A 198 3.70 9.54 -7.40
N ALA A 199 2.94 9.09 -6.41
CA ALA A 199 3.35 9.02 -5.02
C ALA A 199 2.69 7.85 -4.29
N MET A 200 3.18 7.58 -3.08
CA MET A 200 2.66 6.54 -2.20
C MET A 200 2.47 7.10 -0.81
N MET A 201 1.36 6.73 -0.20
CA MET A 201 0.99 7.08 1.17
C MET A 201 2.06 6.61 2.15
N GLN A 202 2.71 7.54 2.87
CA GLN A 202 3.63 7.24 3.96
C GLN A 202 3.09 7.53 5.35
N SER A 203 2.79 8.80 5.64
CA SER A 203 2.47 9.21 6.99
C SER A 203 1.38 10.27 7.03
N TYR A 204 0.63 10.25 8.12
CA TYR A 204 -0.20 11.35 8.56
C TYR A 204 0.18 11.67 10.00
N ARG A 205 0.10 12.94 10.37
CA ARG A 205 0.44 13.36 11.72
C ARG A 205 -0.78 13.89 12.43
N ASN A 206 -1.20 13.25 13.52
CA ASN A 206 -2.14 13.87 14.44
C ASN A 206 -1.43 14.94 15.28
N ILE A 207 -1.98 16.14 15.30
CA ILE A 207 -1.44 17.27 16.07
C ILE A 207 -2.34 17.49 17.28
N GLN A 208 -1.77 17.32 18.47
CA GLN A 208 -2.45 17.71 19.70
C GLN A 208 -2.50 19.23 19.77
N SER A 209 -3.69 19.80 19.79
CA SER A 209 -3.95 21.23 19.95
C SER A 209 -4.73 21.50 21.25
N PRO A 210 -4.83 22.77 21.70
CA PRO A 210 -5.70 23.14 22.82
C PRO A 210 -7.19 22.79 22.62
N HIS A 211 -7.62 22.59 21.37
CA HIS A 211 -9.00 22.27 21.00
C HIS A 211 -9.22 20.76 20.73
N GLY A 212 -8.22 19.93 21.05
CA GLY A 212 -8.25 18.50 20.79
C GLY A 212 -7.24 18.06 19.73
N VAL A 213 -7.35 16.80 19.31
CA VAL A 213 -6.52 16.24 18.25
C VAL A 213 -7.07 16.71 16.90
N VAL A 214 -6.23 17.38 16.11
CA VAL A 214 -6.54 17.75 14.73
C VAL A 214 -5.67 16.94 13.78
N ALA A 215 -6.21 16.59 12.61
CA ALA A 215 -5.43 16.00 11.55
C ALA A 215 -4.41 17.04 11.04
N GLY A 216 -3.13 16.68 11.10
CA GLY A 216 -2.04 17.41 10.47
C GLY A 216 -1.84 16.94 9.02
N PRO A 217 -0.66 17.21 8.45
CA PRO A 217 -0.44 16.98 7.03
C PRO A 217 -0.45 15.48 6.68
N HIS A 218 -1.07 15.16 5.54
CA HIS A 218 -1.08 13.84 4.93
C HIS A 218 0.01 13.78 3.85
N MET A 219 1.01 12.93 4.05
CA MET A 219 2.27 12.97 3.30
C MET A 219 2.42 11.78 2.35
N GLY A 220 2.44 12.03 1.05
CA GLY A 220 2.86 11.07 0.03
C GLY A 220 4.35 11.15 -0.28
N ARG A 221 5.03 10.01 -0.39
CA ARG A 221 6.41 9.92 -0.92
C ARG A 221 6.39 9.75 -2.42
N ALA A 222 7.18 10.55 -3.13
CA ALA A 222 7.21 10.53 -4.59
C ALA A 222 7.81 9.23 -5.16
N MET A 223 7.21 8.70 -6.24
CA MET A 223 7.75 7.54 -6.96
C MET A 223 9.12 7.81 -7.58
N SER A 224 9.44 9.08 -7.85
CA SER A 224 10.73 9.48 -8.43
C SER A 224 11.93 9.08 -7.56
N VAL A 225 11.75 8.91 -6.24
CA VAL A 225 12.84 8.45 -5.36
C VAL A 225 13.17 6.96 -5.53
N MET A 226 12.31 6.20 -6.22
CA MET A 226 12.49 4.77 -6.52
C MET A 226 12.63 4.47 -8.02
N THR A 227 12.90 5.49 -8.85
CA THR A 227 12.91 5.37 -10.33
C THR A 227 13.68 4.14 -10.82
N THR A 228 14.92 3.96 -10.34
CA THR A 228 15.77 2.83 -10.74
C THR A 228 15.18 1.48 -10.36
N ALA A 229 14.70 1.33 -9.12
CA ALA A 229 14.14 0.07 -8.61
C ALA A 229 12.82 -0.29 -9.30
N LEU A 230 11.93 0.69 -9.48
CA LEU A 230 10.65 0.50 -10.16
C LEU A 230 10.84 0.13 -11.64
N THR A 231 11.74 0.82 -12.34
CA THR A 231 12.04 0.53 -13.75
C THR A 231 12.68 -0.85 -13.92
N ALA A 232 13.60 -1.23 -13.03
CA ALA A 232 14.22 -2.56 -13.02
C ALA A 232 13.21 -3.70 -12.81
N HIS A 233 12.01 -3.39 -12.30
CA HIS A 233 10.93 -4.34 -12.04
C HIS A 233 9.71 -4.12 -12.94
N GLY A 234 9.86 -3.35 -14.02
CA GLY A 234 8.89 -3.27 -15.10
C GLY A 234 7.78 -2.24 -14.88
N ALA A 235 8.00 -1.20 -14.08
CA ALA A 235 7.12 -0.04 -14.05
C ALA A 235 7.09 0.66 -15.43
N THR A 236 5.90 1.05 -15.86
CA THR A 236 5.63 1.75 -17.13
C THR A 236 4.78 2.98 -16.93
#